data_AF-A0A7C5NPX9-F1
#
_entry.id   AF-A0A7C5NPX9-F1
#
_cell.length_a   1.000
_cell.length_b   1.000
_cell.length_c   1.000
_cell.angle_alpha   90.00
_cell.angle_beta   90.00
_cell.angle_gamma   90.00
#
_symmetry.space_group_name_H-M   'P 1'
#
loop_
_entity.id
_entity.type
_entity.pdbx_description
1 polymer ?
#
loop_
_entity_poly.entity_id
_entity_poly.type
_entity_poly.pdbx_seq_one_letter_code
_entity_poly.pdbx_strand_id
1 'polypeptide(L)' 'MESIDWYDSQKNKLGRKFAKELQEIMKQVKNNPTRFPKIHQEIRKAVLKKFPYLIIFEVQNHTIFVLSIF' A
#
# COMPACT_ATOMS: atom_id res chain seq x y z
N MET A 1 -8.07 -32.47 -7.51
CA MET A 1 -7.56 -31.27 -8.22
C MET A 1 -8.47 -30.06 -8.03
N GLU A 2 -9.81 -30.18 -8.07
CA GLU A 2 -10.75 -29.05 -7.88
C GLU A 2 -10.51 -28.17 -6.64
N SER A 3 -10.11 -28.75 -5.49
CA SER A 3 -9.87 -27.97 -4.27
C SER A 3 -8.64 -27.06 -4.36
N ILE A 4 -7.60 -27.48 -5.10
CA ILE A 4 -6.37 -26.70 -5.30
C ILE A 4 -6.66 -25.52 -6.23
N ASP A 5 -7.38 -25.74 -7.32
CA ASP A 5 -7.73 -24.68 -8.28
C ASP A 5 -8.66 -23.62 -7.66
N TRP A 6 -9.61 -24.04 -6.81
CA TRP A 6 -10.41 -23.10 -6.05
C TRP A 6 -9.55 -22.26 -5.09
N TYR A 7 -8.63 -22.90 -4.36
CA TYR A 7 -7.74 -22.19 -3.41
C TYR A 7 -6.76 -21.25 -4.12
N ASP A 8 -6.13 -21.69 -5.21
CA ASP A 8 -5.20 -20.89 -6.02
C ASP A 8 -5.91 -19.76 -6.75
N SER A 9 -7.14 -19.98 -7.23
CA SER A 9 -7.95 -18.91 -7.83
C SER A 9 -8.35 -17.85 -6.78
N GLN A 10 -8.64 -18.24 -5.54
CA GLN A 10 -8.92 -17.30 -4.44
C GLN A 10 -7.65 -16.55 -4.02
N LYS A 11 -6.51 -17.23 -3.94
CA LYS A 11 -5.20 -16.63 -3.63
C LYS A 11 -4.78 -15.63 -4.69
N ASN A 12 -4.99 -15.95 -5.97
CA ASN A 12 -4.79 -15.04 -7.09
C ASN A 12 -5.72 -13.82 -7.04
N LYS A 13 -6.99 -14.00 -6.66
CA LYS A 13 -7.93 -12.90 -6.45
C LYS A 13 -7.51 -12.02 -5.27
N LEU A 14 -6.98 -12.59 -4.20
CA LEU A 14 -6.50 -11.86 -3.03
C LEU A 14 -5.27 -11.03 -3.38
N GLY A 15 -4.29 -11.62 -4.09
CA GLY A 15 -3.11 -10.91 -4.58
C GLY A 15 -3.45 -9.77 -5.53
N ARG A 16 -4.40 -9.97 -6.46
CA ARG A 16 -4.89 -8.90 -7.36
C ARG A 16 -5.60 -7.79 -6.59
N LYS A 17 -6.41 -8.12 -5.58
CA LYS A 17 -7.08 -7.12 -4.74
C LYS A 17 -6.08 -6.30 -3.93
N PHE A 18 -5.07 -6.94 -3.36
CA PHE A 18 -3.97 -6.28 -2.65
C PHE A 18 -3.21 -5.34 -3.58
N ALA A 19 -2.76 -5.82 -4.75
CA ALA A 19 -2.02 -5.02 -5.72
C ALA A 19 -2.83 -3.80 -6.19
N LYS A 20 -4.13 -3.96 -6.41
CA LYS A 20 -5.02 -2.86 -6.78
C LYS A 20 -5.10 -1.80 -5.68
N GLU A 21 -5.28 -2.21 -4.43
CA GLU A 21 -5.35 -1.28 -3.31
C GLU A 21 -4.02 -0.58 -3.04
N LEU A 22 -2.91 -1.30 -3.16
CA LEU A 22 -1.57 -0.74 -3.10
C LEU A 22 -1.36 0.32 -4.18
N GLN A 23 -1.78 0.07 -5.42
CA GLN A 23 -1.71 1.06 -6.49
C GLN A 23 -2.58 2.29 -6.21
N GLU A 24 -3.80 2.10 -5.70
CA GLU A 24 -4.70 3.19 -5.35
C GLU A 24 -4.12 4.09 -4.26
N ILE A 25 -3.53 3.52 -3.22
CA ILE A 25 -2.93 4.30 -2.13
C ILE A 25 -1.62 4.96 -2.57
N MET A 26 -0.80 4.30 -3.39
CA MET A 26 0.41 4.90 -3.97
C MET A 26 0.07 6.10 -4.85
N LYS A 27 -1.04 6.06 -5.61
CA LYS A 27 -1.55 7.21 -6.37
C LYS A 27 -1.96 8.36 -5.45
N GLN A 28 -2.60 8.07 -4.31
CA GLN A 28 -2.95 9.09 -3.32
C GLN A 28 -1.70 9.70 -2.68
N VAL A 29 -0.72 8.88 -2.30
CA VAL A 29 0.58 9.33 -1.78
C VAL A 29 1.28 10.23 -2.79
N LYS A 30 1.28 9.86 -4.09
CA LYS A 30 1.84 10.70 -5.15
C LYS A 30 1.13 12.04 -5.31
N ASN A 31 -0.20 12.04 -5.30
CA ASN A 31 -1.00 13.23 -5.60
C ASN A 31 -1.10 14.21 -4.42
N ASN A 32 -1.13 13.69 -3.19
CA ASN A 32 -1.28 14.50 -1.99
C ASN A 32 -0.58 13.82 -0.80
N PRO A 33 0.76 13.78 -0.77
CA PRO A 33 1.50 13.08 0.28
C PRO A 33 1.30 13.73 1.66
N THR A 34 1.01 15.04 1.70
CA THR A 34 0.86 15.79 2.95
C THR A 34 -0.43 15.48 3.70
N ARG A 35 -1.42 14.86 3.04
CA ARG A 35 -2.66 14.35 3.64
C ARG A 35 -2.41 13.23 4.64
N PHE A 36 -1.32 12.48 4.48
CA PHE A 36 -1.00 11.35 5.35
C PHE A 36 -0.31 11.85 6.62
N PRO A 37 -0.68 11.32 7.80
CA PRO A 37 -0.14 11.78 9.06
C PRO A 37 1.38 11.52 9.13
N LYS A 38 2.11 12.50 9.68
CA LYS A 38 3.50 12.30 10.09
C LYS A 38 3.52 11.41 11.33
N ILE A 39 4.48 10.49 11.39
CA ILE A 39 4.74 9.66 12.58
C ILE A 39 6.05 10.04 13.27
N HIS A 40 7.01 10.58 12.52
CA HIS A 40 8.28 11.07 13.05
C HIS A 40 8.94 11.96 12.00
N GLN A 41 9.33 13.20 12.33
CA GLN A 41 9.96 14.14 11.38
C GLN A 41 9.16 14.24 10.05
N GLU A 42 9.79 13.99 8.90
CA GLU A 42 9.14 13.94 7.57
C GLU A 42 8.57 12.57 7.20
N ILE A 43 8.73 11.58 8.07
CA ILE A 43 8.20 10.23 7.88
C ILE A 43 6.70 10.24 8.10
N ARG A 44 5.99 9.71 7.11
CA ARG A 44 4.53 9.59 7.04
C ARG A 44 4.11 8.14 6.88
N LYS A 45 2.88 7.85 7.28
CA LYS A 45 2.28 6.52 7.09
C LYS A 45 0.98 6.57 6.31
N ALA A 46 0.80 5.61 5.41
CA ALA A 46 -0.45 5.36 4.70
C ALA A 46 -0.92 3.94 5.00
N VAL A 47 -2.13 3.79 5.54
CA VAL A 47 -2.68 2.48 5.90
C VAL A 47 -3.61 2.00 4.78
N LEU A 48 -3.40 0.76 4.33
CA LEU A 48 -4.34 0.10 3.42
C LEU A 48 -5.61 -0.21 4.22
N LYS A 49 -6.79 0.13 3.69
CA LYS A 49 -8.03 0.05 4.46
C LYS A 49 -8.60 -1.37 4.52
N LYS A 50 -8.40 -2.18 3.49
CA LYS A 50 -8.96 -3.55 3.40
C LYS A 50 -7.95 -4.63 3.74
N PHE A 51 -6.69 -4.27 3.92
CA PHE A 51 -5.62 -5.18 4.29
C PHE A 51 -4.86 -4.60 5.48
N PRO A 52 -4.36 -5.43 6.41
CA PRO A 52 -3.62 -4.99 7.59
C PRO A 52 -2.18 -4.56 7.23
N TYR A 53 -2.03 -3.78 6.16
CA TYR A 53 -0.76 -3.34 5.63
C TYR A 53 -0.63 -1.83 5.73
N LEU A 54 0.59 -1.34 5.88
CA LEU A 54 0.89 0.08 5.89
C LEU A 54 2.17 0.39 5.13
N ILE A 55 2.19 1.58 4.54
CA ILE A 55 3.32 2.13 3.80
C ILE A 55 3.94 3.21 4.65
N ILE A 56 5.24 3.10 4.92
CA ILE A 56 6.04 4.17 5.50
C ILE A 56 6.81 4.85 4.38
N PHE A 57 6.70 6.16 4.31
CA PHE A 57 7.36 6.95 3.28
C PHE A 57 7.75 8.32 3.80
N GLU A 58 8.66 8.99 3.12
CA GLU A 58 8.99 10.40 3.33
C GLU A 58 8.94 11.17 2.02
N VAL A 59 8.88 12.49 2.11
CA VAL A 59 8.91 13.39 0.95
C VAL A 59 10.12 14.30 1.05
N GLN A 60 11.03 14.22 0.09
CA GLN A 60 12.20 15.09 0.00
C GLN A 60 12.28 15.71 -1.39
N ASN A 61 12.36 17.04 -1.48
CA ASN A 61 12.55 17.76 -2.75
C ASN A 61 11.62 17.29 -3.90
N HIS A 62 10.33 17.09 -3.61
CA HIS A 62 9.30 16.57 -4.53
C HIS A 62 9.40 15.08 -4.91
N THR A 63 10.33 14.35 -4.31
CA THR A 63 10.47 12.90 -4.46
C THR A 63 9.86 12.19 -3.24
N ILE A 64 9.11 11.12 -3.50
CA ILE A 64 8.57 10.25 -2.45
C ILE A 64 9.48 9.04 -2.33
N PHE A 65 10.05 8.84 -1.15
CA PHE A 65 10.85 7.67 -0.81
C PHE A 65 10.00 6.72 0.03
N VAL A 66 9.73 5.53 -0.51
CA VAL A 66 9.04 4.46 0.25
C VAL A 66 10.10 3.70 1.04
N LEU A 67 10.04 3.81 2.37
CA LEU A 67 11.02 3.21 3.28
C LEU A 67 10.66 1.76 3.60
N SER A 68 9.37 1.45 3.72
CA SER A 68 8.90 0.10 4.00
C SER A 68 7.42 -0.08 3.69
N ILE A 69 7.04 -1.34 3.45
CA ILE A 69 5.66 -1.83 3.35
C ILE A 69 5.56 -3.02 4.30
N PHE A 70 4.72 -2.90 5.33
CA PHE A 70 4.41 -3.95 6.31
C PHE A 70 3.02 -4.50 6.06
#